data_AF-N6YFZ3-F1
#
_entry.id   AF-N6YFZ3-F1
#
_cell.length_a   1.000
_cell.length_b   1.000
_cell.length_c   1.000
_cell.angle_alpha   90.00
_cell.angle_beta   90.00
_cell.angle_gamma   90.00
#
_symmetry.space_group_name_H-M   'P 1'
#
loop_
_entity.id
_entity.type
_entity.pdbx_description
1 polymer ?
#
loop_
_entity_poly.entity_id
_entity_poly.type
_entity_poly.pdbx_seq_one_letter_code
_entity_poly.pdbx_strand_id
1 'polypeptide(L)'
;MTSEILRVLALCVVLAGVETLHGILRAAVLVPRVGKGRALKVSIVTGTALAFGVCYLLVPGIGVNEPGALLAIGLALALFMASFDIVLARTLLKRPWARVFRDFDPRTGNYLSFGLLLLVVIPYAVMALR
;
A
#
# COMPACT_ATOMS: atom_id res chain seq x y z
N MET A 1 21.76 8.18 -9.46
CA MET A 1 20.62 7.79 -10.32
C MET A 1 20.32 6.29 -10.33
N THR A 2 21.17 5.40 -10.86
CA THR A 2 20.81 3.96 -10.98
C THR A 2 20.60 3.26 -9.62
N SER A 3 21.39 3.62 -8.61
CA SER A 3 21.28 3.11 -7.24
C SER A 3 20.00 3.54 -6.52
N GLU A 4 19.51 4.74 -6.80
CA GLU A 4 18.28 5.28 -6.20
C GLU A 4 17.05 4.63 -6.81
N ILE A 5 17.02 4.51 -8.14
CA ILE A 5 15.93 3.83 -8.86
C ILE A 5 15.82 2.37 -8.41
N LEU A 6 16.96 1.68 -8.25
CA LEU A 6 16.97 0.30 -7.75
C LEU A 6 16.44 0.19 -6.32
N ARG A 7 16.75 1.16 -5.45
CA ARG A 7 16.21 1.22 -4.07
C ARG A 7 14.70 1.47 -4.06
N VAL A 8 14.20 2.35 -4.92
CA VAL A 8 12.76 2.60 -5.08
C VAL A 8 12.04 1.37 -5.66
N LEU A 9 12.64 0.69 -6.64
CA LEU A 9 12.12 -0.57 -7.17
C LEU A 9 12.09 -1.68 -6.11
N ALA A 10 13.17 -1.82 -5.33
CA ALA A 10 13.23 -2.77 -4.23
C ALA A 10 12.17 -2.47 -3.17
N LEU A 11 11.99 -1.19 -2.82
CA LEU A 11 10.89 -0.71 -1.98
C LEU A 11 9.53 -1.16 -2.50
N CYS A 12 9.24 -0.91 -3.78
CA CYS A 12 7.97 -1.29 -4.40
C CYS A 12 7.74 -2.81 -4.33
N VAL A 13 8.76 -3.61 -4.66
CA VAL A 13 8.66 -5.08 -4.65
C VAL A 13 8.46 -5.62 -3.24
N VAL A 14 9.24 -5.12 -2.27
CA VAL A 14 9.12 -5.53 -0.85
C VAL A 14 7.76 -5.14 -0.30
N LEU A 15 7.34 -3.89 -0.54
CA LEU A 15 6.06 -3.38 -0.05
C LEU A 15 4.89 -4.16 -0.68
N ALA A 16 4.90 -4.38 -2.00
CA ALA A 16 3.89 -5.19 -2.68
C ALA A 16 3.84 -6.62 -2.17
N GLY A 17 5.00 -7.25 -1.92
CA GLY A 17 5.07 -8.59 -1.36
C GLY A 17 4.49 -8.68 0.05
N VAL A 18 4.86 -7.73 0.92
CA VAL A 18 4.38 -7.63 2.30
C VAL A 18 2.87 -7.37 2.35
N GLU A 19 2.36 -6.42 1.57
CA GLU A 19 0.92 -6.13 1.46
C GLU A 19 0.14 -7.33 0.90
N THR A 20 0.67 -8.02 -0.10
CA THR A 20 0.03 -9.22 -0.67
C THR A 20 -0.06 -10.33 0.38
N LEU A 21 1.03 -10.61 1.07
CA LEU A 21 1.07 -11.62 2.12
C LEU A 21 0.11 -11.26 3.26
N HIS A 22 0.08 -9.97 3.65
CA HIS A 22 -0.83 -9.45 4.65
C HIS A 22 -2.30 -9.57 4.22
N GLY A 23 -2.61 -9.26 2.96
CA GLY A 23 -3.93 -9.40 2.36
C GLY A 23 -4.41 -10.85 2.30
N ILE A 24 -3.51 -11.80 1.97
CA ILE A 24 -3.78 -13.24 1.99
C ILE A 24 -4.04 -13.72 3.42
N LEU A 25 -3.18 -13.36 4.38
CA LEU A 25 -3.37 -13.70 5.81
C LEU A 25 -4.71 -13.17 6.33
N ARG A 26 -5.07 -11.94 5.97
CA ARG A 26 -6.38 -11.38 6.29
C ARG A 26 -7.51 -12.22 5.73
N ALA A 27 -7.46 -12.53 4.43
CA ALA A 27 -8.53 -13.26 3.76
C ALA A 27 -8.67 -14.70 4.26
N ALA A 28 -7.55 -15.37 4.53
CA ALA A 28 -7.50 -16.77 4.95
C ALA A 28 -7.73 -16.97 6.45
N VAL A 29 -7.28 -16.06 7.31
CA VAL A 29 -7.30 -16.23 8.78
C VAL A 29 -8.24 -15.23 9.44
N LEU A 30 -8.15 -13.95 9.08
CA LEU A 30 -8.84 -12.89 9.82
C LEU A 30 -10.33 -12.77 9.45
N VAL A 31 -10.67 -12.90 8.17
CA VAL A 31 -12.06 -12.88 7.68
C VAL A 31 -12.91 -14.01 8.29
N PRO A 32 -12.46 -15.29 8.31
CA PRO A 32 -13.26 -16.34 8.92
C PRO A 32 -13.34 -16.26 10.46
N ARG A 33 -12.39 -15.61 11.13
CA ARG A 33 -12.37 -15.48 12.61
C ARG A 33 -13.20 -14.31 13.15
N VAL A 34 -13.17 -13.15 12.48
CA VAL A 34 -13.69 -11.88 13.04
C VAL A 34 -14.82 -11.26 12.20
N GLY A 35 -15.12 -11.85 11.03
CA GLY A 35 -16.09 -11.33 10.08
C GLY A 35 -15.54 -10.21 9.19
N LYS A 36 -16.09 -10.09 7.97
CA LYS A 36 -15.59 -9.17 6.92
C LYS A 36 -15.40 -7.72 7.36
N GLY A 37 -16.36 -7.16 8.11
CA GLY A 37 -16.34 -5.74 8.48
C GLY A 37 -15.20 -5.37 9.43
N ARG A 38 -14.93 -6.19 10.46
CA ARG A 38 -13.82 -5.97 11.39
C ARG A 38 -12.47 -6.31 10.77
N ALA A 39 -12.40 -7.38 9.97
CA ALA A 39 -11.19 -7.77 9.27
C ALA A 39 -10.68 -6.67 8.32
N LEU A 40 -11.58 -5.96 7.64
CA LEU A 40 -11.23 -4.81 6.80
C LEU A 40 -10.62 -3.66 7.62
N LYS A 41 -11.25 -3.25 8.72
CA LYS A 41 -10.75 -2.18 9.60
C LYS A 41 -9.37 -2.49 10.17
N VAL A 42 -9.18 -3.70 10.71
CA VAL A 42 -7.90 -4.13 11.27
C VAL A 42 -6.82 -4.13 10.19
N SER A 43 -7.15 -4.61 9.00
CA SER A 43 -6.21 -4.66 7.88
C SER A 43 -5.73 -3.31 7.39
N ILE A 44 -6.54 -2.27 7.46
CA ILE A 44 -6.10 -0.93 7.09
C ILE A 44 -5.09 -0.43 8.10
N VAL A 45 -5.35 -0.65 9.39
CA VAL A 45 -4.43 -0.24 10.46
C VAL A 45 -3.10 -0.98 10.33
N THR A 46 -3.14 -2.30 10.16
CA THR A 46 -1.92 -3.12 10.05
C THR A 46 -1.20 -2.91 8.71
N GLY A 47 -1.92 -2.73 7.61
CA GLY A 47 -1.34 -2.41 6.30
C GLY A 47 -0.67 -1.03 6.27
N THR A 48 -1.32 -0.02 6.86
CA THR A 48 -0.73 1.33 7.03
C THR A 48 0.52 1.27 7.91
N ALA A 49 0.48 0.52 9.01
CA ALA A 49 1.65 0.35 9.89
C ALA A 49 2.81 -0.36 9.18
N LEU A 50 2.53 -1.39 8.37
CA LEU A 50 3.54 -2.07 7.55
C LEU A 50 4.14 -1.14 6.50
N ALA A 51 3.30 -0.42 5.77
CA ALA A 51 3.75 0.56 4.78
C ALA A 51 4.60 1.66 5.40
N PHE A 52 4.21 2.14 6.59
CA PHE A 52 4.97 3.10 7.37
C PHE A 52 6.33 2.53 7.79
N GLY A 53 6.38 1.31 8.33
CA GLY A 53 7.62 0.67 8.73
C GLY A 53 8.60 0.42 7.58
N VAL A 54 8.08 -0.03 6.43
CA VAL A 54 8.90 -0.23 5.21
C VAL A 54 9.46 1.10 4.70
N CYS A 55 8.63 2.15 4.64
CA CYS A 55 9.10 3.48 4.29
C CYS A 55 10.14 3.99 5.31
N TYR A 56 9.90 3.82 6.60
CA TYR A 56 10.80 4.25 7.66
C TYR A 56 12.21 3.63 7.57
N LEU A 57 12.30 2.36 7.15
CA LEU A 57 13.58 1.66 7.02
C LEU A 57 14.30 1.98 5.70
N LEU A 58 13.57 2.07 4.59
CA LEU A 58 14.18 2.15 3.26
C LEU A 58 14.27 3.60 2.71
N VAL A 59 13.35 4.51 3.04
CA VAL A 59 13.38 5.94 2.63
C VAL A 59 14.66 6.65 3.05
N PRO A 60 15.14 6.58 4.31
CA PRO A 60 16.39 7.26 4.68
C PRO A 60 17.60 6.67 3.95
N GLY A 61 17.51 5.42 3.48
CA GLY A 61 18.50 4.81 2.63
C GLY A 61 18.58 5.42 1.24
N ILE A 62 17.55 6.13 0.75
CA ILE A 62 17.58 6.75 -0.60
C ILE A 62 18.43 8.03 -0.59
N GLY A 63 18.62 8.67 0.57
CA GLY A 63 19.42 9.91 0.68
C GLY A 63 18.70 11.16 0.14
N VAL A 64 17.39 11.05 -0.11
CA VAL A 64 16.55 12.13 -0.65
C VAL A 64 15.90 12.87 0.52
N ASN A 65 16.28 14.13 0.73
CA ASN A 65 15.71 15.00 1.77
C ASN A 65 14.69 16.01 1.23
N GLU A 66 14.50 16.07 -0.08
CA GLU A 66 13.66 17.09 -0.70
C GLU A 66 12.17 16.69 -0.61
N PRO A 67 11.30 17.50 0.00
CA PRO A 67 9.92 17.12 0.28
C PRO A 67 9.11 16.77 -0.99
N GLY A 68 9.40 17.43 -2.11
CA GLY A 68 8.79 17.12 -3.41
C GLY A 68 9.19 15.73 -3.92
N ALA A 69 10.44 15.32 -3.73
CA ALA A 69 10.91 14.02 -4.15
C ALA A 69 10.38 12.88 -3.25
N LEU A 70 10.19 13.12 -1.94
CA LEU A 70 9.50 12.16 -1.07
C LEU A 70 8.03 11.97 -1.45
N LEU A 71 7.33 13.06 -1.79
CA LEU A 71 5.95 12.98 -2.31
C LEU A 71 5.89 12.25 -3.65
N ALA A 72 6.85 12.51 -4.56
CA ALA A 72 6.94 11.80 -5.83
C ALA A 72 7.17 10.30 -5.64
N ILE A 73 8.02 9.91 -4.68
CA ILE A 73 8.25 8.51 -4.31
C ILE A 73 6.95 7.89 -3.78
N GLY A 74 6.28 8.56 -2.83
CA GLY A 74 4.99 8.10 -2.30
C GLY A 74 3.91 7.95 -3.37
N LEU A 75 3.84 8.89 -4.31
CA LEU A 75 2.92 8.84 -5.45
C LEU A 75 3.24 7.68 -6.39
N ALA A 76 4.52 7.47 -6.72
CA ALA A 76 4.97 6.35 -7.55
C ALA A 76 4.66 5.00 -6.88
N LEU A 77 4.89 4.89 -5.58
CA LEU A 77 4.53 3.72 -4.76
C LEU A 77 3.02 3.48 -4.76
N ALA A 78 2.21 4.53 -4.58
CA ALA A 78 0.75 4.43 -4.63
C ALA A 78 0.25 3.99 -6.00
N LEU A 79 0.76 4.58 -7.09
CA LEU A 79 0.39 4.18 -8.45
C LEU A 79 0.80 2.73 -8.75
N PHE A 80 1.99 2.33 -8.31
CA PHE A 80 2.47 0.96 -8.47
C PHE A 80 1.60 -0.03 -7.68
N MET A 81 1.30 0.26 -6.41
CA MET A 81 0.42 -0.56 -5.57
C MET A 81 -0.99 -0.65 -6.13
N ALA A 82 -1.58 0.47 -6.57
CA ALA A 82 -2.89 0.46 -7.22
C ALA A 82 -2.90 -0.43 -8.46
N SER A 83 -1.87 -0.30 -9.32
CA SER A 83 -1.73 -1.12 -10.51
C SER A 83 -1.57 -2.61 -10.17
N PHE A 84 -0.74 -2.91 -9.17
CA PHE A 84 -0.51 -4.28 -8.71
C PHE A 84 -1.78 -4.91 -8.12
N ASP A 85 -2.52 -4.18 -7.29
CA ASP A 85 -3.78 -4.65 -6.70
C ASP A 85 -4.85 -4.87 -7.78
N ILE A 86 -4.95 -4.00 -8.79
CA ILE A 86 -5.83 -4.21 -9.96
C ILE A 86 -5.46 -5.49 -10.70
N VAL A 87 -4.16 -5.72 -10.95
CA VAL A 87 -3.68 -6.93 -11.60
C VAL A 87 -4.04 -8.15 -10.75
N LEU A 88 -3.80 -8.13 -9.45
CA LEU A 88 -4.10 -9.23 -8.53
C LEU A 88 -5.60 -9.51 -8.41
N ALA A 89 -6.43 -8.46 -8.30
CA ALA A 89 -7.88 -8.55 -8.25
C ALA A 89 -8.46 -9.19 -9.53
N ARG A 90 -7.81 -8.94 -10.67
CA ARG A 90 -8.20 -9.49 -11.97
C ARG A 90 -7.66 -10.90 -12.19
N THR A 91 -6.38 -11.16 -11.91
CA THR A 91 -5.72 -12.44 -12.22
C THR A 91 -6.04 -13.51 -11.18
N LEU A 92 -5.92 -13.19 -9.89
CA LEU A 92 -6.15 -14.12 -8.79
C LEU A 92 -7.64 -14.22 -8.44
N LEU A 93 -8.33 -13.08 -8.35
CA LEU A 93 -9.70 -13.01 -7.86
C LEU A 93 -10.76 -13.08 -8.97
N LYS A 94 -10.36 -13.00 -10.27
CA LYS A 94 -11.23 -12.97 -11.46
C LYS A 94 -12.46 -12.06 -11.29
N ARG A 95 -12.30 -10.93 -10.59
CA ARG A 95 -13.43 -10.05 -10.28
C ARG A 95 -13.83 -9.21 -11.50
N PRO A 96 -15.14 -9.01 -11.73
CA PRO A 96 -15.60 -8.13 -12.81
C PRO A 96 -15.20 -6.68 -12.51
N TRP A 97 -14.87 -5.92 -13.57
CA TRP A 97 -14.46 -4.50 -13.51
C TRP A 97 -15.40 -3.63 -12.67
N ALA A 98 -16.71 -3.90 -12.72
CA ALA A 98 -17.72 -3.21 -11.92
C ALA A 98 -17.50 -3.33 -10.40
N ARG A 99 -16.85 -4.40 -9.93
CA ARG A 99 -16.51 -4.60 -8.52
C ARG A 99 -15.20 -3.91 -8.15
N VAL A 100 -14.23 -3.84 -9.07
CA VAL A 100 -12.94 -3.12 -8.88
C VAL A 100 -13.17 -1.62 -8.75
N PHE A 101 -13.98 -1.02 -9.63
CA PHE A 101 -14.37 0.39 -9.52
C PHE A 101 -15.13 0.69 -8.23
N ARG A 102 -15.96 -0.24 -7.78
CA ARG A 102 -16.72 -0.10 -6.53
C ARG A 102 -15.87 -0.27 -5.27
N ASP A 103 -14.79 -1.04 -5.34
CA ASP A 103 -13.77 -1.14 -4.28
C ASP A 103 -12.93 0.15 -4.18
N PHE A 104 -12.81 0.92 -5.28
CA PHE A 104 -12.18 2.25 -5.29
C PHE A 104 -13.08 3.38 -4.80
N ASP A 105 -14.39 3.14 -4.75
CA ASP A 105 -15.37 4.14 -4.34
C ASP A 105 -15.40 4.26 -2.80
N PRO A 106 -14.98 5.39 -2.20
CA PRO A 106 -14.92 5.55 -0.75
C PRO A 106 -16.32 5.51 -0.09
N ARG A 107 -17.41 5.64 -0.87
CA ARG A 107 -18.79 5.67 -0.36
C ARG A 107 -19.39 4.28 -0.15
N THR A 108 -18.79 3.22 -0.67
CA THR A 108 -19.29 1.84 -0.50
C THR A 108 -18.70 1.12 0.72
N GLY A 109 -17.84 1.80 1.50
CA GLY A 109 -17.26 1.27 2.74
C GLY A 109 -15.95 0.52 2.55
N ASN A 110 -15.31 0.64 1.39
CA ASN A 110 -14.00 0.06 1.14
C ASN A 110 -12.91 1.14 1.24
N TYR A 111 -12.05 1.00 2.24
CA TYR A 111 -11.05 2.02 2.61
C TYR A 111 -9.74 1.91 1.79
N LEU A 112 -9.79 1.25 0.63
CA LEU A 112 -8.62 1.03 -0.22
C LEU A 112 -8.02 2.36 -0.71
N SER A 113 -8.89 3.28 -1.13
CA SER A 113 -8.53 4.64 -1.54
C SER A 113 -7.94 5.46 -0.39
N PHE A 114 -8.39 5.23 0.86
CA PHE A 114 -7.79 5.80 2.05
C PHE A 114 -6.37 5.27 2.29
N GLY A 115 -6.15 3.96 2.16
CA GLY A 115 -4.81 3.36 2.28
C GLY A 115 -3.84 3.92 1.24
N LEU A 116 -4.28 4.06 -0.01
CA LEU A 116 -3.51 4.68 -1.09
C LEU A 116 -3.19 6.16 -0.83
N LEU A 117 -4.17 6.94 -0.38
CA LEU A 117 -3.96 8.35 0.01
C LEU A 117 -2.96 8.47 1.16
N LEU A 118 -3.08 7.65 2.20
CA LEU A 118 -2.11 7.62 3.29
C LEU A 118 -0.72 7.23 2.79
N LEU A 119 -0.61 6.27 1.87
CA LEU A 119 0.67 5.82 1.31
C LEU A 119 1.45 6.95 0.62
N VAL A 120 0.75 7.88 -0.04
CA VAL A 120 1.38 9.06 -0.65
C VAL A 120 2.01 9.97 0.42
N VAL A 121 1.37 10.11 1.58
CA VAL A 121 1.82 11.00 2.66
C VAL A 121 2.79 10.31 3.62
N ILE A 122 2.78 8.98 3.71
CA ILE A 122 3.65 8.18 4.58
C ILE A 122 5.15 8.52 4.44
N PRO A 123 5.78 8.54 3.24
CA PRO A 123 7.22 8.80 3.14
C PRO A 123 7.56 10.21 3.61
N TYR A 124 6.71 11.21 3.31
CA TYR A 124 6.86 12.56 3.83
C TYR A 124 6.73 12.60 5.36
N ALA A 125 5.71 11.94 5.92
CA ALA A 125 5.48 11.88 7.36
C ALA A 125 6.62 11.17 8.11
N VAL A 126 7.15 10.08 7.55
CA VAL A 126 8.31 9.35 8.07
C VAL A 126 9.53 10.27 8.20
N MET A 127 9.77 11.11 7.21
CA MET A 127 10.92 12.02 7.20
C MET A 127 10.70 13.21 8.14
N ALA A 128 9.47 13.71 8.25
CA ALA A 128 9.12 14.78 9.18
C ALA A 128 9.16 14.33 10.65
N LEU A 129 8.98 13.04 10.93
CA LEU A 129 9.03 12.48 12.30
C LEU A 129 10.45 12.18 12.79
N ARG A 130 11.45 12.28 11.91
CA ARG A 130 12.84 11.91 12.18
C ARG A 130 13.72 13.15 12.30
#